data_AF-A0A6P3ZG69-F1
#
_entry.id   AF-A0A6P3ZG69-F1
#
_cell.length_a   1.000
_cell.length_b   1.000
_cell.length_c   1.000
_cell.angle_alpha   90.00
_cell.angle_beta   90.00
_cell.angle_gamma   90.00
#
_symmetry.space_group_name_H-M   'P 1'
#
loop_
_entity.id
_entity.type
_entity.pdbx_description
1 polymer ?
#
loop_
_entity_poly.entity_id
_entity_poly.type
_entity_poly.pdbx_seq_one_letter_code
_entity_poly.pdbx_strand_id
1 'polypeptide(L)'
;MAFIYATRHSKTQMDTETRPSVEEAPVIVLMVPFPAYSHMNQLLQLSCLISSYNIPVHYAGSSIHNSLVKNRAYALDYSQIQFHDFEIPPFVSDPASNSKEYLLPYFHVTWHLRLLVGELIVELASKDKRIIIIHDALTSSAVQDATSITAKAETYVFEPATAFAVLCFLCAEKEKTLPVPSQLELEFKDKIEIPSVEGAFSDETSKFITRQGKFMRSSSPSGYLYSACKVIDGGFLDLVAKKENYKKVWVVGPLHQFTYPKNGRNSIKSRYECLEWLDKQERNSVLYICFRSMISMADLDQQLEKLADGLEKSEAKFIWVFTEPHNKKEGVDEVKEWARRDEVVSAEKISADVKTLMDEGHEIRTRAKDLAAKVQSATAQEGVSRLECNSFIAHITRFSGSAIELWLDDS
;
A
#
# COMPACT_ATOMS: atom_id res chain seq x y z
N MET A 1 0.97 8.23 31.95
CA MET A 1 1.35 9.59 31.51
C MET A 1 2.19 9.50 30.24
N ALA A 2 1.56 9.45 29.07
CA ALA A 2 1.28 10.62 28.22
C ALA A 2 2.56 11.33 27.74
N PHE A 3 3.18 10.81 26.68
CA PHE A 3 3.91 11.64 25.71
C PHE A 3 3.11 11.62 24.41
N ILE A 4 1.99 12.33 24.46
CA ILE A 4 1.22 12.73 23.29
C ILE A 4 1.79 14.09 22.93
N TYR A 5 2.71 14.15 21.97
CA TYR A 5 2.95 15.41 21.28
C TYR A 5 1.74 15.66 20.41
N ALA A 6 0.89 16.55 20.90
CA ALA A 6 -0.12 17.20 20.12
C ALA A 6 0.57 17.91 18.96
N THR A 7 0.43 17.39 17.75
CA THR A 7 0.32 18.26 16.58
C THR A 7 -0.92 19.13 16.83
N ARG A 8 -0.65 20.33 17.37
CA ARG A 8 -1.54 21.47 17.21
C ARG A 8 -1.75 21.60 15.70
N HIS A 9 -2.94 21.24 15.23
CA HIS A 9 -3.50 21.98 14.11
C HIS A 9 -3.74 23.39 14.64
N SER A 10 -2.69 24.21 14.63
CA SER A 10 -2.90 25.61 14.36
C SER A 10 -3.65 25.63 13.04
N LYS A 11 -4.89 26.12 13.05
CA LYS A 11 -5.42 26.79 11.86
C LYS A 11 -4.49 27.97 11.64
N THR A 12 -3.33 27.74 11.04
CA THR A 12 -2.62 28.82 10.37
C THR A 12 -3.60 29.27 9.31
N GLN A 13 -4.03 30.53 9.44
CA GLN A 13 -4.51 31.33 8.31
C GLN A 13 -3.46 31.19 7.21
N MET A 14 -3.56 30.14 6.40
CA MET A 14 -3.19 30.26 5.00
C MET A 14 -4.22 31.20 4.42
N ASP A 15 -3.73 32.19 3.70
CA ASP A 15 -4.50 33.24 3.06
C ASP A 15 -5.85 32.73 2.57
N THR A 16 -6.89 33.47 2.94
CA THR A 16 -8.24 33.36 2.42
C THR A 16 -8.27 33.79 0.96
N GLU A 17 -7.55 33.07 0.09
CA GLU A 17 -7.99 32.89 -1.27
C GLU A 17 -9.05 31.79 -1.24
N THR A 18 -10.24 32.14 -1.71
CA THR A 18 -11.46 31.34 -1.75
C THR A 18 -11.17 29.92 -2.27
N ARG A 19 -11.13 28.94 -1.36
CA ARG A 19 -11.03 27.53 -1.74
C ARG A 19 -12.26 27.16 -2.57
N PRO A 20 -12.10 26.54 -3.75
CA PRO A 20 -13.23 26.20 -4.60
C PRO A 20 -14.16 25.21 -3.89
N SER A 21 -15.45 25.40 -4.11
CA SER A 21 -16.46 24.39 -3.78
C SER A 21 -16.23 23.12 -4.63
N VAL A 22 -16.78 21.98 -4.21
CA VAL A 22 -16.69 20.71 -4.96
C VAL A 22 -17.21 20.85 -6.41
N GLU A 23 -18.18 21.75 -6.64
CA GLU A 23 -18.70 22.08 -7.97
C GLU A 23 -17.71 22.90 -8.81
N GLU A 24 -16.86 23.72 -8.19
CA GLU A 24 -15.84 24.55 -8.85
C GLU A 24 -14.50 23.84 -9.06
N ALA A 25 -14.32 22.62 -8.53
CA ALA A 25 -13.07 21.88 -8.68
C ALA A 25 -12.73 21.65 -10.18
N PRO A 26 -11.50 21.96 -10.62
CA PRO A 26 -11.13 21.92 -12.05
C PRO A 26 -10.98 20.50 -12.60
N VAL A 27 -10.92 19.50 -11.72
CA VAL A 27 -10.69 18.10 -12.07
C VAL A 27 -11.60 17.16 -11.27
N ILE A 28 -11.80 15.97 -11.82
CA ILE A 28 -12.39 14.82 -11.15
C ILE A 28 -11.31 13.75 -11.04
N VAL A 29 -11.18 13.10 -9.88
CA VAL A 29 -10.23 12.00 -9.68
C VAL A 29 -10.99 10.68 -9.66
N LEU A 30 -10.56 9.72 -10.48
CA LEU A 30 -11.05 8.35 -10.51
C LEU A 30 -9.96 7.41 -9.98
N MET A 31 -10.30 6.66 -8.93
CA MET A 31 -9.43 5.69 -8.28
C MET A 31 -9.81 4.28 -8.71
N VAL A 32 -8.82 3.51 -9.20
CA VAL A 32 -9.01 2.13 -9.67
C VAL A 32 -8.02 1.20 -8.96
N PRO A 33 -8.35 0.63 -7.80
CA PRO A 33 -7.48 -0.24 -7.02
C PRO A 33 -7.49 -1.69 -7.50
N PHE A 34 -6.38 -2.40 -7.24
CA PHE A 34 -6.37 -3.86 -7.30
C PHE A 34 -7.22 -4.43 -6.16
N PRO A 35 -8.11 -5.42 -6.39
CA PRO A 35 -9.10 -5.87 -5.40
C PRO A 35 -8.52 -6.68 -4.22
N ALA A 36 -7.22 -6.57 -3.96
CA ALA A 36 -6.61 -7.05 -2.72
C ALA A 36 -6.72 -5.96 -1.63
N TYR A 37 -7.10 -6.37 -0.41
CA TYR A 37 -7.38 -5.44 0.68
C TYR A 37 -6.24 -4.43 0.96
N SER A 38 -4.97 -4.86 0.94
CA SER A 38 -3.83 -3.96 1.16
C SER A 38 -3.69 -2.88 0.09
N HIS A 39 -3.99 -3.20 -1.17
CA HIS A 39 -3.95 -2.27 -2.29
C HIS A 39 -5.10 -1.27 -2.18
N MET A 40 -6.32 -1.78 -2.00
CA MET A 40 -7.52 -0.96 -1.84
C MET A 40 -7.42 0.00 -0.66
N ASN A 41 -6.92 -0.46 0.49
CA ASN A 41 -6.79 0.38 1.68
C ASN A 41 -5.80 1.53 1.46
N GLN A 42 -4.67 1.29 0.79
CA GLN A 42 -3.71 2.35 0.47
C GLN A 42 -4.29 3.38 -0.50
N LEU A 43 -4.94 2.93 -1.57
CA LEU A 43 -5.62 3.84 -2.49
C LEU A 43 -6.79 4.58 -1.82
N LEU A 44 -7.52 3.96 -0.88
CA LEU A 44 -8.56 4.63 -0.12
C LEU A 44 -7.99 5.73 0.79
N GLN A 45 -6.84 5.48 1.42
CA GLN A 45 -6.13 6.51 2.20
C GLN A 45 -5.71 7.69 1.31
N LEU A 46 -5.13 7.41 0.13
CA LEU A 46 -4.80 8.45 -0.84
C LEU A 46 -6.06 9.19 -1.34
N SER A 47 -7.17 8.47 -1.52
CA SER A 47 -8.47 9.04 -1.90
C SER A 47 -8.99 10.03 -0.87
N CYS A 48 -8.92 9.67 0.42
CA CYS A 48 -9.32 10.56 1.51
C CYS A 48 -8.43 11.81 1.54
N LEU A 49 -7.11 11.62 1.34
CA LEU A 49 -6.15 12.72 1.29
C LEU A 49 -6.47 13.69 0.16
N ILE A 50 -6.66 13.21 -1.07
CA ILE A 50 -7.02 14.04 -2.24
C ILE A 50 -8.38 14.72 -2.03
N SER A 51 -9.37 13.99 -1.52
CA SER A 51 -10.70 14.51 -1.26
C SER A 51 -10.68 15.65 -0.21
N SER A 52 -9.73 15.63 0.74
CA SER A 52 -9.55 16.72 1.72
C SER A 52 -9.17 18.08 1.10
N TYR A 53 -8.76 18.11 -0.18
CA TYR A 53 -8.54 19.33 -0.97
C TYR A 53 -9.79 19.77 -1.75
N ASN A 54 -10.98 19.27 -1.39
CA ASN A 54 -12.26 19.49 -2.09
C ASN A 54 -12.26 19.00 -3.55
N ILE A 55 -11.41 18.03 -3.88
CA ILE A 55 -11.39 17.41 -5.19
C ILE A 55 -12.42 16.27 -5.20
N PRO A 56 -13.38 16.23 -6.16
CA PRO A 56 -14.28 15.11 -6.32
C PRO A 56 -13.50 13.82 -6.57
N VAL A 57 -13.69 12.82 -5.71
CA VAL A 57 -13.07 11.50 -5.85
C VAL A 57 -14.13 10.43 -6.08
N HIS A 58 -13.97 9.69 -7.16
CA HIS A 58 -14.72 8.49 -7.47
C HIS A 58 -13.84 7.27 -7.23
N TYR A 59 -14.36 6.26 -6.54
CA TYR A 59 -13.64 5.05 -6.18
C TYR A 59 -14.31 3.84 -6.83
N ALA A 60 -13.69 3.25 -7.85
CA ALA A 60 -14.27 2.22 -8.67
C ALA A 60 -13.77 0.82 -8.29
N GLY A 61 -14.68 -0.11 -8.05
CA GLY A 61 -14.31 -1.48 -7.68
C GLY A 61 -15.53 -2.38 -7.62
N SER A 62 -15.36 -3.68 -7.35
CA SER A 62 -16.52 -4.55 -7.18
C SER A 62 -17.26 -4.26 -5.88
N SER A 63 -18.57 -4.47 -5.85
CA SER A 63 -19.44 -4.24 -4.68
C SER A 63 -18.94 -4.98 -3.42
N ILE A 64 -18.51 -6.24 -3.59
CA ILE A 64 -17.91 -7.06 -2.52
C ILE A 64 -16.65 -6.42 -1.96
N HIS A 65 -15.68 -6.08 -2.80
CA HIS A 65 -14.37 -5.60 -2.36
C HIS A 65 -14.44 -4.19 -1.78
N ASN A 66 -15.26 -3.31 -2.36
CA ASN A 66 -15.53 -1.99 -1.81
C ASN A 66 -16.19 -2.08 -0.43
N SER A 67 -17.14 -3.00 -0.25
CA SER A 67 -17.76 -3.25 1.07
C SER A 67 -16.73 -3.71 2.09
N LEU A 68 -15.83 -4.63 1.71
CA LEU A 68 -14.76 -5.13 2.59
C LEU A 68 -13.78 -4.03 3.02
N VAL A 69 -13.38 -3.14 2.11
CA VAL A 69 -12.46 -2.04 2.48
C VAL A 69 -13.16 -1.00 3.37
N LYS A 70 -14.41 -0.63 3.05
CA LYS A 70 -15.22 0.30 3.87
C LYS A 70 -15.40 -0.22 5.30
N ASN A 71 -15.71 -1.52 5.44
CA ASN A 71 -15.91 -2.19 6.73
C ASN A 71 -14.64 -2.30 7.58
N ARG A 72 -13.46 -1.98 7.07
CA ARG A 72 -12.21 -2.02 7.85
C ARG A 72 -11.56 -0.63 8.02
N ALA A 73 -12.08 0.37 7.31
CA ALA A 73 -11.60 1.74 7.31
C ALA A 73 -12.23 2.62 8.41
N TYR A 74 -12.41 2.08 9.63
CA TYR A 74 -13.15 2.76 10.72
C TYR A 74 -12.59 4.12 11.15
N ALA A 75 -11.31 4.37 10.89
CA ALA A 75 -10.63 5.62 11.27
C ALA A 75 -10.61 6.68 10.16
N LEU A 76 -11.08 6.35 8.94
CA LEU A 76 -11.03 7.25 7.80
C LEU A 76 -12.39 7.92 7.57
N ASP A 77 -12.38 9.22 7.30
CA ASP A 77 -13.56 9.93 6.77
C ASP A 77 -13.52 9.90 5.25
N TYR A 78 -14.31 8.99 4.68
CA TYR A 78 -14.52 8.86 3.23
C TYR A 78 -15.90 9.34 2.80
N SER A 79 -16.57 10.20 3.59
CA SER A 79 -17.92 10.68 3.29
C SER A 79 -18.04 11.49 1.99
N GLN A 80 -16.94 12.08 1.55
CA GLN A 80 -16.84 12.87 0.32
C GLN A 80 -16.41 12.03 -0.91
N ILE A 81 -16.21 10.72 -0.74
CA ILE A 81 -15.82 9.81 -1.83
C ILE A 81 -17.06 9.14 -2.39
N GLN A 82 -17.25 9.20 -3.70
CA GLN A 82 -18.30 8.46 -4.41
C GLN A 82 -17.78 7.07 -4.79
N PHE A 83 -18.28 6.03 -4.13
CA PHE A 83 -17.98 4.65 -4.49
C PHE A 83 -18.85 4.19 -5.66
N HIS A 84 -18.24 3.49 -6.61
CA HIS A 84 -18.91 2.79 -7.70
C HIS A 84 -18.78 1.30 -7.44
N ASP A 85 -19.86 0.71 -6.93
CA ASP A 85 -19.96 -0.67 -6.51
C ASP A 85 -20.42 -1.54 -7.69
N PHE A 86 -19.46 -2.06 -8.45
CA PHE A 86 -19.72 -2.84 -9.65
C PHE A 86 -20.10 -4.29 -9.34
N GLU A 87 -21.15 -4.77 -10.00
CA GLU A 87 -21.54 -6.18 -9.96
C GLU A 87 -20.65 -6.98 -10.92
N ILE A 88 -19.85 -7.88 -10.37
CA ILE A 88 -18.91 -8.72 -11.12
C ILE A 88 -19.42 -10.16 -11.06
N PRO A 89 -19.43 -10.90 -12.18
CA PRO A 89 -19.77 -12.32 -12.16
C PRO A 89 -18.96 -13.08 -11.09
N PRO A 90 -19.56 -14.07 -10.41
CA PRO A 90 -18.83 -14.87 -9.43
C PRO A 90 -17.68 -15.59 -10.13
N PHE A 91 -16.53 -15.65 -9.47
CA PHE A 91 -15.43 -16.49 -9.93
C PHE A 91 -15.82 -17.96 -9.74
N VAL A 92 -15.72 -18.74 -10.81
CA VAL A 92 -15.92 -20.20 -10.80
C VAL A 92 -14.59 -20.83 -11.13
N SER A 93 -13.99 -21.53 -10.17
CA SER A 93 -12.78 -22.33 -10.41
C SER A 93 -13.10 -23.46 -11.38
N ASP A 94 -12.25 -23.65 -12.40
CA ASP A 94 -12.37 -24.81 -13.28
C ASP A 94 -12.03 -26.09 -12.49
N PRO A 95 -12.95 -27.06 -12.36
CA PRO A 95 -12.70 -28.31 -11.65
C PRO A 95 -11.55 -29.14 -12.25
N ALA A 96 -11.24 -28.94 -13.54
CA ALA A 96 -10.12 -29.59 -14.22
C ALA A 96 -8.79 -28.83 -14.06
N SER A 97 -8.83 -27.59 -13.53
CA SER A 97 -7.64 -26.81 -13.23
C SER A 97 -7.04 -27.26 -11.91
N ASN A 98 -5.82 -27.80 -11.97
CA ASN A 98 -5.01 -28.08 -10.78
C ASN A 98 -4.40 -26.80 -10.16
N SER A 99 -4.73 -25.61 -10.67
CA SER A 99 -4.15 -24.35 -10.17
C SER A 99 -4.81 -23.96 -8.84
N LYS A 100 -4.13 -24.21 -7.72
CA LYS A 100 -4.46 -23.70 -6.38
C LYS A 100 -4.08 -22.22 -6.19
N GLU A 101 -4.01 -21.44 -7.27
CA GLU A 101 -3.54 -20.06 -7.22
C GLU A 101 -4.59 -19.14 -6.58
N TYR A 102 -4.29 -18.67 -5.36
CA TYR A 102 -5.17 -17.83 -4.55
C TYR A 102 -5.40 -16.44 -5.16
N LEU A 103 -4.54 -16.01 -6.10
CA LEU A 103 -4.69 -14.72 -6.76
C LEU A 103 -5.67 -14.72 -7.95
N LEU A 104 -6.04 -15.89 -8.48
CA LEU A 104 -6.94 -16.00 -9.63
C LEU A 104 -8.27 -15.26 -9.47
N PRO A 105 -8.96 -15.30 -8.31
CA PRO A 105 -10.19 -14.54 -8.11
C PRO A 105 -9.99 -13.03 -8.27
N TYR A 106 -8.86 -12.49 -7.81
CA TYR A 106 -8.54 -11.06 -7.96
C TYR A 106 -8.23 -10.71 -9.42
N PHE A 107 -7.51 -11.59 -10.14
CA PHE A 107 -7.24 -11.40 -11.58
C PHE A 107 -8.54 -11.41 -12.38
N HIS A 108 -9.46 -12.31 -12.03
CA HIS A 108 -10.79 -12.39 -12.64
C HIS A 108 -11.58 -11.09 -12.44
N VAL A 109 -11.59 -10.52 -11.23
CA VAL A 109 -12.22 -9.22 -11.00
C VAL A 109 -11.58 -8.14 -11.86
N THR A 110 -10.26 -8.02 -11.89
CA THR A 110 -9.54 -7.03 -12.70
C THR A 110 -9.87 -7.13 -14.19
N TRP A 111 -10.10 -8.35 -14.71
CA TRP A 111 -10.52 -8.56 -16.10
C TRP A 111 -11.86 -7.90 -16.43
N HIS A 112 -12.85 -8.07 -15.55
CA HIS A 112 -14.21 -7.54 -15.73
C HIS A 112 -14.30 -6.04 -15.48
N LEU A 113 -13.36 -5.46 -14.73
CA LEU A 113 -13.35 -4.01 -14.47
C LEU A 113 -13.16 -3.16 -15.72
N ARG A 114 -12.52 -3.67 -16.79
CA ARG A 114 -12.18 -2.87 -17.98
C ARG A 114 -13.39 -2.15 -18.58
N LEU A 115 -14.46 -2.89 -18.91
CA LEU A 115 -15.63 -2.32 -19.57
C LEU A 115 -16.37 -1.36 -18.64
N LEU A 116 -16.55 -1.74 -17.37
CA LEU A 116 -17.28 -0.96 -16.37
C LEU A 116 -16.56 0.34 -16.01
N VAL A 117 -15.24 0.29 -15.89
CA VAL A 117 -14.41 1.50 -15.71
C VAL A 117 -14.45 2.36 -16.97
N GLY A 118 -14.44 1.77 -18.16
CA GLY A 118 -14.58 2.50 -19.43
C GLY A 118 -15.90 3.27 -19.52
N GLU A 119 -17.02 2.63 -19.18
CA GLU A 119 -18.34 3.26 -19.13
C GLU A 119 -18.39 4.40 -18.10
N LEU A 120 -17.79 4.19 -16.92
CA LEU A 120 -17.66 5.24 -15.93
C LEU A 120 -16.82 6.42 -16.41
N ILE A 121 -15.73 6.18 -17.15
CA ILE A 121 -14.93 7.26 -17.75
C ILE A 121 -15.78 8.07 -18.74
N VAL A 122 -16.62 7.42 -19.55
CA VAL A 122 -17.56 8.11 -20.45
C VAL A 122 -18.54 8.99 -19.66
N GLU A 123 -19.14 8.45 -18.60
CA GLU A 123 -20.06 9.21 -17.74
C GLU A 123 -19.37 10.44 -17.13
N LEU A 124 -18.18 10.26 -16.55
CA LEU A 124 -17.45 11.35 -15.91
C LEU A 124 -16.95 12.39 -16.93
N ALA A 125 -16.61 11.98 -18.15
CA ALA A 125 -16.20 12.88 -19.22
C ALA A 125 -17.32 13.83 -19.68
N SER A 126 -18.59 13.45 -19.49
CA SER A 126 -19.74 14.29 -19.81
C SER A 126 -19.85 15.55 -18.92
N LYS A 127 -19.18 15.57 -17.77
CA LYS A 127 -19.21 16.67 -16.78
C LYS A 127 -18.31 17.87 -17.14
N ASP A 128 -17.73 17.86 -18.33
CA ASP A 128 -16.81 18.88 -18.87
C ASP A 128 -15.60 19.24 -17.98
N LYS A 129 -15.11 18.27 -17.20
CA LYS A 129 -13.90 18.41 -16.37
C LYS A 129 -12.78 17.49 -16.88
N ARG A 130 -11.52 17.83 -16.56
CA ARG A 130 -10.40 16.89 -16.74
C ARG A 130 -10.54 15.74 -15.76
N ILE A 131 -10.18 14.54 -16.20
CA ILE A 131 -10.30 13.31 -15.41
C ILE A 131 -8.90 12.81 -15.10
N ILE A 132 -8.59 12.72 -13.82
CA ILE A 132 -7.32 12.22 -13.31
C ILE A 132 -7.57 10.79 -12.85
N ILE A 133 -7.03 9.81 -13.57
CA ILE A 133 -7.25 8.39 -13.28
C ILE A 133 -6.02 7.86 -12.58
N ILE A 134 -6.14 7.56 -11.28
CA ILE A 134 -5.08 6.96 -10.48
C ILE A 134 -5.42 5.49 -10.31
N HIS A 135 -4.60 4.61 -10.90
CA HIS A 135 -4.86 3.17 -10.88
C HIS A 135 -3.69 2.41 -10.27
N ASP A 136 -3.98 1.29 -9.63
CA ASP A 136 -2.96 0.37 -9.13
C ASP A 136 -2.16 -0.21 -10.32
N ALA A 137 -0.85 -0.42 -10.14
CA ALA A 137 0.02 -1.06 -11.12
C ALA A 137 -0.55 -2.40 -11.62
N LEU A 138 -1.17 -3.20 -10.74
CA LEU A 138 -1.79 -4.49 -11.06
C LEU A 138 -3.18 -4.38 -11.71
N THR A 139 -3.70 -3.17 -11.91
CA THR A 139 -4.97 -2.90 -12.61
C THR A 139 -4.80 -2.12 -13.90
N SER A 140 -3.57 -1.97 -14.39
CA SER A 140 -3.25 -1.24 -15.62
C SER A 140 -4.11 -1.68 -16.83
N SER A 141 -4.46 -2.97 -16.92
CA SER A 141 -5.35 -3.47 -17.98
C SER A 141 -6.78 -2.92 -17.93
N ALA A 142 -7.27 -2.53 -16.76
CA ALA A 142 -8.65 -2.04 -16.59
C ALA A 142 -8.83 -0.60 -17.11
N VAL A 143 -7.75 0.18 -17.17
CA VAL A 143 -7.77 1.59 -17.61
C VAL A 143 -7.08 1.80 -18.96
N GLN A 144 -6.72 0.73 -19.66
CA GLN A 144 -5.92 0.79 -20.88
C GLN A 144 -6.55 1.64 -22.01
N ASP A 145 -7.87 1.79 -22.00
CA ASP A 145 -8.62 2.54 -23.02
C ASP A 145 -8.86 4.01 -22.63
N ALA A 146 -8.46 4.45 -21.43
CA ALA A 146 -8.86 5.72 -20.85
C ALA A 146 -8.58 6.94 -21.75
N THR A 147 -7.37 7.04 -22.29
CA THR A 147 -6.94 8.15 -23.15
C THR A 147 -7.55 8.06 -24.56
N SER A 148 -7.95 6.87 -25.01
CA SER A 148 -8.68 6.65 -26.25
C SER A 148 -10.17 7.01 -26.12
N ILE A 149 -10.75 6.82 -24.93
CA ILE A 149 -12.13 7.18 -24.63
C ILE A 149 -12.30 8.69 -24.60
N THR A 150 -11.36 9.42 -23.99
CA THR A 150 -11.42 10.88 -23.92
C THR A 150 -10.04 11.52 -23.82
N ALA A 151 -9.82 12.58 -24.60
CA ALA A 151 -8.62 13.40 -24.53
C ALA A 151 -8.49 14.19 -23.21
N LYS A 152 -9.55 14.21 -22.38
CA LYS A 152 -9.55 14.85 -21.05
C LYS A 152 -8.97 13.97 -19.94
N ALA A 153 -8.68 12.70 -20.23
CA ALA A 153 -8.16 11.75 -19.25
C ALA A 153 -6.63 11.81 -19.17
N GLU A 154 -6.11 11.88 -17.96
CA GLU A 154 -4.69 11.68 -17.63
C GLU A 154 -4.58 10.50 -16.67
N THR A 155 -3.75 9.51 -17.00
CA THR A 155 -3.55 8.32 -16.16
C THR A 155 -2.29 8.46 -15.30
N TYR A 156 -2.35 7.97 -14.07
CA TYR A 156 -1.24 7.91 -13.14
C TYR A 156 -1.21 6.53 -12.49
N VAL A 157 -0.01 5.95 -12.41
CA VAL A 157 0.18 4.60 -11.84
C VAL A 157 0.50 4.74 -10.36
N PHE A 158 -0.26 4.07 -9.51
CA PHE A 158 0.03 3.94 -8.09
C PHE A 158 0.75 2.62 -7.81
N GLU A 159 1.93 2.73 -7.22
CA GLU A 159 2.78 1.61 -6.81
C GLU A 159 2.71 1.44 -5.28
N PRO A 160 1.98 0.42 -4.80
CA PRO A 160 1.83 0.14 -3.37
C PRO A 160 3.02 -0.63 -2.76
N ALA A 161 3.94 -1.16 -3.56
CA ALA A 161 5.12 -1.86 -3.07
C ALA A 161 6.27 -0.90 -2.69
N THR A 162 7.25 -1.40 -1.94
CA THR A 162 8.47 -0.64 -1.63
C THR A 162 9.30 -0.44 -2.89
N ALA A 163 10.05 0.66 -2.97
CA ALA A 163 10.90 0.92 -4.14
C ALA A 163 11.99 -0.15 -4.31
N PHE A 164 12.47 -0.70 -3.19
CA PHE A 164 13.39 -1.84 -3.19
C PHE A 164 12.78 -3.07 -3.87
N ALA A 165 11.54 -3.44 -3.53
CA ALA A 165 10.89 -4.61 -4.14
C ALA A 165 10.67 -4.41 -5.64
N VAL A 166 10.24 -3.21 -6.05
CA VAL A 166 10.08 -2.84 -7.47
C VAL A 166 11.41 -2.94 -8.21
N LEU A 167 12.50 -2.42 -7.63
CA LEU A 167 13.83 -2.52 -8.20
C LEU A 167 14.28 -3.98 -8.36
N CYS A 168 14.02 -4.83 -7.35
CA CYS A 168 14.28 -6.27 -7.44
C CYS A 168 13.58 -6.89 -8.63
N PHE A 169 12.29 -6.63 -8.82
CA PHE A 169 11.54 -7.14 -9.96
C PHE A 169 12.09 -6.67 -11.31
N LEU A 170 12.48 -5.38 -11.41
CA LEU A 170 13.03 -4.83 -12.64
C LEU A 170 14.40 -5.40 -12.99
N CYS A 171 15.18 -5.80 -11.99
CA CYS A 171 16.52 -6.35 -12.19
C CYS A 171 16.54 -7.88 -12.33
N ALA A 172 15.59 -8.61 -11.72
CA ALA A 172 15.61 -10.07 -11.62
C ALA A 172 15.72 -10.82 -12.96
N GLU A 173 15.18 -10.27 -14.05
CA GLU A 173 15.25 -10.93 -15.37
C GLU A 173 16.58 -10.73 -16.09
N LYS A 174 17.34 -9.68 -15.76
CA LYS A 174 18.46 -9.19 -16.60
C LYS A 174 19.78 -9.06 -15.86
N GLU A 175 19.73 -9.02 -14.54
CA GLU A 175 20.87 -8.70 -13.69
C GLU A 175 21.03 -9.76 -12.61
N LYS A 176 22.27 -9.95 -12.15
CA LYS A 176 22.59 -10.87 -11.04
C LYS A 176 22.67 -10.15 -9.69
N THR A 177 22.80 -8.83 -9.71
CA THR A 177 23.06 -8.01 -8.53
C THR A 177 22.25 -6.72 -8.59
N LEU A 178 21.75 -6.27 -7.44
CA LEU A 178 21.05 -5.00 -7.32
C LEU A 178 22.04 -3.83 -7.37
N PRO A 179 21.70 -2.73 -8.07
CA PRO A 179 22.39 -1.48 -7.86
C PRO A 179 22.13 -0.98 -6.44
N VAL A 180 23.18 -0.52 -5.78
CA VAL A 180 23.13 0.05 -4.42
C VAL A 180 23.06 1.58 -4.55
N PRO A 181 22.16 2.27 -3.83
CA PRO A 181 22.16 3.72 -3.78
C PRO A 181 23.50 4.28 -3.30
N SER A 182 23.95 5.42 -3.84
CA SER A 182 25.25 6.00 -3.52
C SER A 182 25.45 6.26 -2.02
N GLN A 183 24.37 6.59 -1.31
CA GLN A 183 24.38 6.81 0.14
C GLN A 183 24.69 5.54 0.95
N LEU A 184 24.53 4.36 0.35
CA LEU A 184 24.70 3.05 0.99
C LEU A 184 25.95 2.30 0.51
N GLU A 185 26.70 2.85 -0.47
CA GLU A 185 27.89 2.19 -1.05
C GLU A 185 29.00 1.90 -0.02
N LEU A 186 29.14 2.73 1.02
CA LEU A 186 30.14 2.52 2.08
C LEU A 186 29.74 1.40 3.07
N GLU A 187 28.44 1.20 3.26
CA GLU A 187 27.89 0.18 4.17
C GLU A 187 27.84 -1.19 3.50
N PHE A 188 27.51 -1.23 2.21
CA PHE A 188 27.46 -2.44 1.40
C PHE A 188 28.68 -2.54 0.49
N LYS A 189 29.79 -3.06 1.05
CA LYS A 189 31.02 -3.33 0.29
C LYS A 189 30.85 -4.45 -0.74
N ASP A 190 29.96 -5.40 -0.46
CA ASP A 190 29.65 -6.53 -1.32
C ASP A 190 28.41 -6.23 -2.16
N LYS A 191 28.38 -6.79 -3.38
CA LYS A 191 27.21 -6.67 -4.25
C LYS A 191 26.02 -7.40 -3.63
N ILE A 192 24.86 -6.76 -3.61
CA ILE A 192 23.63 -7.40 -3.16
C ILE A 192 23.15 -8.32 -4.29
N GLU A 193 23.23 -9.63 -4.08
CA GLU A 193 22.68 -10.60 -5.03
C GLU A 193 21.15 -10.50 -5.06
N ILE A 194 20.58 -10.52 -6.26
CA ILE A 194 19.12 -10.53 -6.42
C ILE A 194 18.65 -11.95 -6.06
N PRO A 195 17.77 -12.10 -5.06
CA PRO A 195 17.17 -13.41 -4.79
C PRO A 195 16.45 -13.92 -6.02
N SER A 196 16.58 -15.21 -6.32
CA SER A 196 15.80 -15.81 -7.40
C SER A 196 14.32 -15.62 -7.12
N VAL A 197 13.59 -15.12 -8.12
CA VAL A 197 12.12 -15.06 -8.10
C VAL A 197 11.50 -16.37 -8.61
N GLU A 198 12.32 -17.35 -8.99
CA GLU A 198 11.87 -18.68 -9.37
C GLU A 198 11.13 -19.33 -8.20
N GLY A 199 9.91 -19.79 -8.45
CA GLY A 199 9.04 -20.32 -7.40
C GLY A 199 8.37 -19.27 -6.51
N ALA A 200 8.75 -17.99 -6.54
CA ALA A 200 8.09 -16.96 -5.72
C ALA A 200 6.61 -16.72 -6.12
N PHE A 201 6.29 -16.96 -7.39
CA PHE A 201 4.95 -16.83 -7.95
C PHE A 201 4.61 -18.08 -8.78
N SER A 202 3.32 -18.38 -8.94
CA SER A 202 2.89 -19.31 -9.98
C SER A 202 3.15 -18.77 -11.38
N ASP A 203 3.09 -19.64 -12.38
CA ASP A 203 3.16 -19.25 -13.78
C ASP A 203 2.01 -18.30 -14.14
N GLU A 204 0.81 -18.55 -13.63
CA GLU A 204 -0.37 -17.70 -13.84
C GLU A 204 -0.15 -16.30 -13.26
N THR A 205 0.34 -16.21 -12.02
CA THR A 205 0.65 -14.92 -11.36
C THR A 205 1.76 -14.19 -12.09
N SER A 206 2.83 -14.89 -12.50
CA SER A 206 3.94 -14.30 -13.26
C SER A 206 3.48 -13.75 -14.62
N LYS A 207 2.62 -14.51 -15.33
CA LYS A 207 2.00 -14.06 -16.58
C LYS A 207 1.10 -12.84 -16.36
N PHE A 208 0.32 -12.83 -15.28
CA PHE A 208 -0.54 -11.71 -14.92
C PHE A 208 0.29 -10.44 -14.65
N ILE A 209 1.29 -10.50 -13.76
CA ILE A 209 2.18 -9.38 -13.43
C ILE A 209 2.87 -8.85 -14.68
N THR A 210 3.47 -9.74 -15.49
CA THR A 210 4.10 -9.37 -16.77
C THR A 210 3.12 -8.65 -17.70
N ARG A 211 1.87 -9.12 -17.77
CA ARG A 211 0.83 -8.50 -18.60
C ARG A 211 0.44 -7.11 -18.08
N GLN A 212 0.27 -6.93 -16.77
CA GLN A 212 -0.01 -5.62 -16.18
C GLN A 212 1.14 -4.64 -16.43
N GLY A 213 2.39 -5.10 -16.28
CA GLY A 213 3.58 -4.30 -16.58
C GLY A 213 3.69 -3.89 -18.06
N LYS A 214 3.15 -4.68 -19.00
CA LYS A 214 3.05 -4.28 -20.42
C LYS A 214 2.04 -3.17 -20.62
N PHE A 215 0.84 -3.30 -20.04
CA PHE A 215 -0.20 -2.26 -20.13
C PHE A 215 0.23 -0.94 -19.50
N MET A 216 0.88 -1.00 -18.34
CA MET A 216 1.45 0.15 -17.66
C MET A 216 2.42 0.92 -18.56
N ARG A 217 3.28 0.22 -19.32
CA ARG A 217 4.26 0.86 -20.22
C ARG A 217 3.62 1.36 -21.51
N SER A 218 2.66 0.61 -22.07
CA SER A 218 2.00 1.00 -23.31
C SER A 218 1.01 2.16 -23.14
N SER A 219 0.44 2.35 -21.95
CA SER A 219 -0.53 3.42 -21.68
C SER A 219 0.10 4.81 -21.61
N SER A 220 1.44 4.91 -21.59
CA SER A 220 2.20 6.17 -21.48
C SER A 220 1.65 7.07 -20.36
N PRO A 221 1.65 6.60 -19.10
CA PRO A 221 1.04 7.33 -17.99
C PRO A 221 1.69 8.70 -17.79
N SER A 222 0.89 9.65 -17.31
CA SER A 222 1.32 11.02 -17.01
C SER A 222 2.26 11.10 -15.81
N GLY A 223 2.32 10.06 -14.98
CA GLY A 223 3.33 9.89 -13.94
C GLY A 223 3.05 8.73 -13.00
N TYR A 224 3.90 8.59 -11.99
CA TYR A 224 3.90 7.48 -11.04
C TYR A 224 3.81 8.00 -9.62
N LEU A 225 3.05 7.32 -8.77
CA LEU A 225 2.90 7.60 -7.35
C LEU A 225 3.36 6.38 -6.55
N TYR A 226 4.31 6.57 -5.64
CA TYR A 226 4.77 5.51 -4.75
C TYR A 226 4.22 5.70 -3.35
N SER A 227 3.67 4.63 -2.77
CA SER A 227 3.33 4.55 -1.35
C SER A 227 4.57 4.29 -0.48
N ALA A 228 5.62 5.06 -0.73
CA ALA A 228 6.93 4.92 -0.12
C ALA A 228 7.26 6.18 0.71
N CYS A 229 8.35 6.14 1.47
CA CYS A 229 8.84 7.31 2.19
C CYS A 229 10.24 7.67 1.69
N LYS A 230 10.49 8.89 1.20
CA LYS A 230 11.82 9.28 0.69
C LYS A 230 12.95 9.07 1.72
N VAL A 231 12.64 9.18 3.01
CA VAL A 231 13.59 8.90 4.11
C VAL A 231 14.09 7.45 4.11
N ILE A 232 13.26 6.51 3.64
CA ILE A 232 13.55 5.07 3.62
C ILE A 232 13.94 4.63 2.20
N ASP A 233 13.12 4.99 1.23
CA ASP A 233 13.14 4.47 -0.13
C ASP A 233 13.85 5.38 -1.14
N GLY A 234 14.24 6.60 -0.75
CA GLY A 234 14.68 7.66 -1.67
C GLY A 234 15.75 7.21 -2.68
N GLY A 235 16.85 6.64 -2.19
CA GLY A 235 17.92 6.16 -3.06
C GLY A 235 17.50 5.03 -4.01
N PHE A 236 16.57 4.16 -3.58
CA PHE A 236 16.03 3.11 -4.45
C PHE A 236 15.04 3.68 -5.47
N LEU A 237 14.25 4.69 -5.10
CA LEU A 237 13.35 5.40 -6.01
C LEU A 237 14.13 6.09 -7.13
N ASP A 238 15.26 6.71 -6.82
CA ASP A 238 16.14 7.34 -7.83
C ASP A 238 16.66 6.31 -8.83
N LEU A 239 17.05 5.12 -8.37
CA LEU A 239 17.48 4.01 -9.22
C LEU A 239 16.33 3.50 -10.11
N VAL A 240 15.13 3.34 -9.57
CA VAL A 240 13.94 2.92 -10.33
C VAL A 240 13.59 3.97 -11.39
N ALA A 241 13.52 5.25 -11.01
CA ALA A 241 13.19 6.34 -11.92
C ALA A 241 14.21 6.46 -13.07
N LYS A 242 15.51 6.32 -12.77
CA LYS A 242 16.57 6.30 -13.77
C LYS A 242 16.45 5.10 -14.70
N LYS A 243 16.20 3.89 -14.17
CA LYS A 243 16.14 2.65 -14.94
C LYS A 243 14.96 2.62 -15.91
N GLU A 244 13.79 3.04 -15.46
CA GLU A 244 12.57 3.07 -16.29
C GLU A 244 12.39 4.40 -17.04
N ASN A 245 13.33 5.34 -16.89
CA ASN A 245 13.29 6.68 -17.49
C ASN A 245 11.98 7.43 -17.17
N TYR A 246 11.55 7.34 -15.91
CA TYR A 246 10.36 8.03 -15.43
C TYR A 246 10.60 9.52 -15.31
N LYS A 247 9.77 10.30 -16.00
CA LYS A 247 9.87 11.78 -15.99
C LYS A 247 9.21 12.42 -14.78
N LYS A 248 8.20 11.76 -14.21
CA LYS A 248 7.34 12.30 -13.15
C LYS A 248 7.02 11.21 -12.14
N VAL A 249 7.58 11.35 -10.95
CA VAL A 249 7.41 10.41 -9.84
C VAL A 249 7.11 11.23 -8.59
N TRP A 250 6.05 10.87 -7.88
CA TRP A 250 5.70 11.46 -6.58
C TRP A 250 5.74 10.39 -5.50
N VAL A 251 6.24 10.77 -4.33
CA VAL A 251 6.37 9.86 -3.18
C VAL A 251 5.39 10.32 -2.12
N VAL A 252 4.22 9.71 -2.10
CA VAL A 252 3.07 10.18 -1.32
C VAL A 252 2.89 9.44 0.01
N GLY A 253 3.81 8.54 0.33
CA GLY A 253 3.76 7.74 1.55
C GLY A 253 4.56 8.32 2.73
N PRO A 254 4.41 7.71 3.92
CA PRO A 254 3.44 6.67 4.22
C PRO A 254 2.01 7.23 4.31
N LEU A 255 1.07 6.57 3.63
CA LEU A 255 -0.34 6.98 3.58
C LEU A 255 -1.13 6.60 4.85
N HIS A 256 -0.56 5.75 5.70
CA HIS A 256 -1.08 5.47 7.03
C HIS A 256 -0.93 6.70 7.93
N GLN A 257 -1.85 7.63 7.80
CA GLN A 257 -2.01 8.71 8.75
C GLN A 257 -2.65 8.13 10.01
N PHE A 258 -1.86 7.96 11.06
CA PHE A 258 -2.33 7.65 12.40
C PHE A 258 -3.14 8.84 12.95
N THR A 259 -4.32 9.08 12.38
CA THR A 259 -5.30 9.98 12.97
C THR A 259 -6.19 9.13 13.84
N TYR A 260 -5.86 9.09 15.14
CA TYR A 260 -6.89 8.75 16.11
C TYR A 260 -8.03 9.76 15.89
N PRO A 261 -9.27 9.33 15.61
CA PRO A 261 -10.36 10.26 15.40
C PRO A 261 -10.51 11.12 16.66
N LYS A 262 -10.15 12.40 16.55
CA LYS A 262 -10.26 13.35 17.67
C LYS A 262 -11.71 13.62 18.04
N ASN A 263 -12.66 13.37 17.14
CA ASN A 263 -14.10 13.51 17.37
C ASN A 263 -14.83 12.29 16.77
N GLY A 264 -15.50 11.54 17.64
CA GLY A 264 -16.05 10.22 17.32
C GLY A 264 -17.21 10.18 16.32
N ARG A 265 -17.34 9.00 15.71
CA ARG A 265 -18.63 8.35 15.57
C ARG A 265 -18.52 7.01 16.27
N ASN A 266 -19.37 6.85 17.28
CA ASN A 266 -19.48 5.72 18.18
C ASN A 266 -18.27 5.54 19.10
N SER A 267 -18.47 6.00 20.33
CA SER A 267 -17.94 5.37 21.53
C SER A 267 -17.21 4.04 21.27
N ILE A 268 -15.91 4.01 21.53
CA ILE A 268 -15.25 2.80 22.03
C ILE A 268 -15.92 2.51 23.38
N LYS A 269 -17.17 2.05 23.36
CA LYS A 269 -18.01 1.81 24.55
C LYS A 269 -17.67 0.48 25.21
N SER A 270 -16.74 -0.26 24.63
CA SER A 270 -15.85 -1.19 25.30
C SER A 270 -14.48 -0.99 24.67
N ARG A 271 -13.48 -0.53 25.42
CA ARG A 271 -12.10 -0.77 24.98
C ARG A 271 -11.98 -2.28 24.82
N TYR A 272 -11.52 -2.75 23.67
CA TYR A 272 -11.29 -4.17 23.46
C TYR A 272 -10.48 -4.71 24.65
N GLU A 273 -10.87 -5.86 25.20
CA GLU A 273 -10.25 -6.41 26.41
C GLU A 273 -8.72 -6.52 26.28
N CYS A 274 -8.23 -6.78 25.07
CA CYS A 274 -6.80 -6.81 24.75
C CYS A 274 -6.10 -5.45 24.97
N LEU A 275 -6.75 -4.33 24.69
CA LEU A 275 -6.21 -2.99 24.94
C LEU A 275 -6.24 -2.64 26.43
N GLU A 276 -7.28 -3.06 27.16
CA GLU A 276 -7.33 -2.87 28.61
C GLU A 276 -6.31 -3.74 29.35
N TRP A 277 -6.02 -4.94 28.82
CA TRP A 277 -4.91 -5.76 29.29
C TRP A 277 -3.57 -5.11 28.97
N LEU A 278 -3.39 -4.58 27.76
CA LEU A 278 -2.15 -3.91 27.34
C LEU A 278 -1.84 -2.67 28.21
N ASP A 279 -2.86 -1.88 28.55
CA ASP A 279 -2.75 -0.69 29.41
C ASP A 279 -2.18 -1.00 30.81
N LYS A 280 -2.28 -2.25 31.28
CA LYS A 280 -1.78 -2.71 32.59
C LYS A 280 -0.33 -3.21 32.54
N GLN A 281 0.26 -3.33 31.35
CA GLN A 281 1.62 -3.86 31.20
C GLN A 281 2.67 -2.75 31.27
N GLU A 282 3.91 -3.12 31.57
CA GLU A 282 5.04 -2.18 31.56
C GLU A 282 5.35 -1.72 30.13
N ARG A 283 5.99 -0.55 29.99
CA ARG A 283 6.37 -0.03 28.68
C ARG A 283 7.35 -0.97 27.98
N ASN A 284 7.14 -1.18 26.69
CA ASN A 284 7.98 -2.02 25.83
C ASN A 284 8.10 -3.49 26.31
N SER A 285 7.14 -3.99 27.09
CA SER A 285 7.18 -5.34 27.68
C SER A 285 6.33 -6.38 26.96
N VAL A 286 5.60 -5.99 25.91
CA VAL A 286 4.66 -6.86 25.20
C VAL A 286 5.05 -7.01 23.73
N LEU A 287 5.18 -8.25 23.27
CA LEU A 287 5.38 -8.59 21.87
C LEU A 287 4.04 -8.64 21.12
N TYR A 288 3.93 -7.96 19.98
CA TYR A 288 2.77 -8.07 19.09
C TYR A 288 3.08 -8.98 17.91
N ILE A 289 2.23 -9.98 17.68
CA ILE A 289 2.42 -11.02 16.65
C ILE A 289 1.16 -11.07 15.80
N CYS A 290 1.29 -10.80 14.51
CA CYS A 290 0.18 -10.85 13.57
C CYS A 290 0.70 -11.13 12.17
N PHE A 291 0.26 -12.24 11.60
CA PHE A 291 0.72 -12.70 10.29
C PHE A 291 -0.24 -12.36 9.14
N ARG A 292 -1.35 -11.67 9.44
CA ARG A 292 -2.42 -11.35 8.49
C ARG A 292 -2.96 -12.60 7.77
N SER A 293 -3.88 -12.41 6.82
CA SER A 293 -4.69 -13.47 6.20
C SER A 293 -3.98 -14.27 5.10
N MET A 294 -2.65 -14.41 5.13
CA MET A 294 -1.88 -15.09 4.06
C MET A 294 -0.83 -16.06 4.61
N ILE A 295 -1.17 -16.84 5.65
CA ILE A 295 -0.37 -18.04 5.98
C ILE A 295 -1.15 -19.29 5.58
N SER A 296 -0.52 -20.05 4.69
CA SER A 296 -0.63 -21.50 4.66
C SER A 296 0.76 -22.06 4.47
N MET A 297 1.13 -22.97 5.35
CA MET A 297 2.37 -23.74 5.29
C MET A 297 1.96 -25.20 5.29
N ALA A 298 2.72 -26.07 4.61
CA ALA A 298 2.45 -27.51 4.56
C ALA A 298 2.40 -28.13 5.97
N ASP A 299 3.05 -27.49 6.95
CA ASP A 299 3.08 -27.87 8.36
C ASP A 299 2.56 -26.76 9.28
N LEU A 300 1.51 -26.03 8.86
CA LEU A 300 0.99 -24.88 9.61
C LEU A 300 0.68 -25.24 11.07
N ASP A 301 0.05 -26.38 11.32
CA ASP A 301 -0.28 -26.81 12.69
C ASP A 301 0.99 -27.03 13.53
N GLN A 302 2.01 -27.66 12.95
CA GLN A 302 3.30 -27.88 13.62
C GLN A 302 4.05 -26.56 13.87
N GLN A 303 4.00 -25.61 12.92
CA GLN A 303 4.59 -24.28 13.08
C GLN A 303 3.88 -23.47 14.15
N LEU A 304 2.54 -23.55 14.21
CA LEU A 304 1.74 -22.90 15.25
C LEU A 304 2.00 -23.52 16.62
N GLU A 305 2.16 -24.84 16.71
CA GLU A 305 2.56 -25.54 17.95
C GLU A 305 3.94 -25.04 18.42
N LYS A 306 4.95 -25.02 17.53
CA LYS A 306 6.29 -24.54 17.91
C LYS A 306 6.32 -23.06 18.25
N LEU A 307 5.51 -22.24 17.59
CA LEU A 307 5.35 -20.84 17.96
C LEU A 307 4.72 -20.70 19.35
N ALA A 308 3.65 -21.43 19.64
CA ALA A 308 3.01 -21.40 20.97
C ALA A 308 4.00 -21.84 22.07
N ASP A 309 4.66 -22.99 21.88
CA ASP A 309 5.68 -23.52 22.79
C ASP A 309 6.83 -22.53 23.01
N GLY A 310 7.32 -21.92 21.93
CA GLY A 310 8.44 -20.97 21.97
C GLY A 310 8.07 -19.67 22.69
N LEU A 311 6.85 -19.18 22.47
CA LEU A 311 6.32 -18.01 23.17
C LEU A 311 6.12 -18.30 24.66
N GLU A 312 5.58 -19.46 25.04
CA GLU A 312 5.43 -19.84 26.45
C GLU A 312 6.80 -19.95 27.14
N LYS A 313 7.76 -20.66 26.54
CA LYS A 313 9.14 -20.78 27.07
C LYS A 313 9.88 -19.45 27.15
N SER A 314 9.48 -18.46 26.34
CA SER A 314 10.10 -17.13 26.38
C SER A 314 9.78 -16.35 27.64
N GLU A 315 8.67 -16.69 28.34
CA GLU A 315 8.10 -15.94 29.46
C GLU A 315 7.77 -14.46 29.13
N ALA A 316 7.90 -14.05 27.87
CA ALA A 316 7.53 -12.73 27.42
C ALA A 316 6.00 -12.60 27.35
N LYS A 317 5.49 -11.42 27.69
CA LYS A 317 4.08 -11.10 27.47
C LYS A 317 3.86 -10.86 25.98
N PHE A 318 2.77 -11.37 25.42
CA PHE A 318 2.47 -11.17 24.00
C PHE A 318 0.99 -10.97 23.72
N ILE A 319 0.70 -10.32 22.60
CA ILE A 319 -0.60 -10.30 21.93
C ILE A 319 -0.40 -11.02 20.60
N TRP A 320 -1.06 -12.15 20.43
CA TRP A 320 -1.01 -12.93 19.21
C TRP A 320 -2.36 -12.94 18.52
N VAL A 321 -2.40 -12.40 17.30
CA VAL A 321 -3.56 -12.43 16.42
C VAL A 321 -3.41 -13.61 15.47
N PHE A 322 -4.25 -14.61 15.64
CA PHE A 322 -4.34 -15.77 14.76
C PHE A 322 -5.79 -15.97 14.30
N THR A 323 -5.96 -16.61 13.14
CA THR A 323 -7.27 -16.98 12.60
C THR A 323 -7.36 -18.50 12.58
N GLU A 324 -8.42 -19.07 13.15
CA GLU A 324 -8.62 -20.52 13.16
C GLU A 324 -8.74 -21.08 11.72
N PRO A 325 -8.08 -22.21 11.40
CA PRO A 325 -8.14 -22.82 10.08
C PRO A 325 -9.54 -23.29 9.65
N HIS A 326 -10.46 -23.54 10.60
CA HIS A 326 -11.72 -24.25 10.37
C HIS A 326 -12.83 -23.46 9.67
N ASN A 327 -12.62 -22.17 9.37
CA ASN A 327 -13.53 -21.39 8.49
C ASN A 327 -13.00 -21.21 7.06
N LYS A 328 -11.92 -21.92 6.67
CA LYS A 328 -11.46 -21.97 5.28
C LYS A 328 -12.39 -22.89 4.47
N LYS A 329 -13.43 -22.31 3.84
CA LYS A 329 -14.00 -22.92 2.63
C LYS A 329 -12.87 -23.03 1.60
N GLU A 330 -12.70 -24.25 1.09
CA GLU A 330 -11.83 -24.72 0.01
C GLU A 330 -10.98 -23.66 -0.73
N GLY A 331 -9.66 -23.82 -0.60
CA GLY A 331 -8.65 -22.96 -1.20
C GLY A 331 -7.38 -23.02 -0.36
N VAL A 332 -6.78 -24.21 -0.24
CA VAL A 332 -5.57 -24.42 0.56
C VAL A 332 -4.42 -23.67 -0.10
N ASP A 333 -3.91 -22.65 0.59
CA ASP A 333 -2.79 -21.86 0.09
C ASP A 333 -1.54 -22.75 0.04
N GLU A 334 -0.80 -22.73 -1.06
CA GLU A 334 0.57 -23.23 -1.13
C GLU A 334 1.47 -22.00 -1.30
N VAL A 335 2.14 -21.59 -0.21
CA VAL A 335 3.26 -20.67 -0.34
C VAL A 335 4.41 -21.45 -0.99
N LYS A 336 4.74 -21.08 -2.23
CA LYS A 336 5.81 -21.74 -3.00
C LYS A 336 7.21 -21.38 -2.47
N GLU A 337 8.17 -22.22 -2.86
CA GLU A 337 9.52 -22.41 -2.32
C GLU A 337 10.27 -21.11 -1.96
N TRP A 338 10.42 -20.89 -0.66
CA TRP A 338 11.58 -20.18 -0.12
C TRP A 338 12.52 -21.24 0.47
N ALA A 339 13.84 -20.99 0.43
CA ALA A 339 14.89 -22.01 0.63
C ALA A 339 14.83 -22.82 1.95
N ARG A 340 13.98 -22.44 2.91
CA ARG A 340 13.81 -23.10 4.20
C ARG A 340 12.33 -23.26 4.61
N ARG A 341 11.40 -23.29 3.65
CA ARG A 341 9.94 -23.34 3.93
C ARG A 341 9.47 -24.58 4.69
N ASP A 342 10.14 -25.69 4.43
CA ASP A 342 9.83 -26.98 5.03
C ASP A 342 10.60 -27.14 6.37
N GLU A 343 11.40 -26.13 6.74
CA GLU A 343 12.05 -26.11 8.04
C GLU A 343 11.11 -25.51 9.08
N VAL A 344 10.69 -26.36 10.01
CA VAL A 344 10.00 -25.92 11.22
C VAL A 344 10.96 -25.20 12.13
N VAL A 345 10.64 -23.95 12.46
CA VAL A 345 11.43 -23.19 13.43
C VAL A 345 11.15 -23.78 14.81
N SER A 346 12.19 -24.26 15.49
CA SER A 346 12.02 -24.91 16.79
C SER A 346 11.54 -23.92 17.86
N ALA A 347 10.81 -24.43 18.84
CA ALA A 347 10.36 -23.65 20.00
C ALA A 347 11.53 -23.02 20.76
N GLU A 348 12.66 -23.72 20.84
CA GLU A 348 13.89 -23.24 21.48
C GLU A 348 14.45 -22.03 20.75
N LYS A 349 14.45 -22.05 19.41
CA LYS A 349 14.91 -20.93 18.59
C LYS A 349 13.99 -19.73 18.73
N ILE A 350 12.67 -19.95 18.67
CA ILE A 350 11.66 -18.90 18.85
C ILE A 350 11.80 -18.26 20.24
N SER A 351 11.92 -19.07 21.29
CA SER A 351 12.10 -18.58 22.66
C SER A 351 13.37 -17.74 22.80
N ALA A 352 14.50 -18.21 22.26
CA ALA A 352 15.77 -17.49 22.30
C ALA A 352 15.68 -16.15 21.55
N ASP A 353 15.07 -16.14 20.36
CA ASP A 353 14.89 -14.91 19.57
C ASP A 353 13.97 -13.91 20.25
N VAL A 354 12.87 -14.38 20.85
CA VAL A 354 11.96 -13.51 21.61
C VAL A 354 12.67 -12.92 22.82
N LYS A 355 13.40 -13.71 23.61
CA LYS A 355 14.19 -13.19 24.74
C LYS A 355 15.23 -12.17 24.28
N THR A 356 15.96 -12.47 23.21
CA THR A 356 16.94 -11.55 22.63
C THR A 356 16.29 -10.23 22.21
N LEU A 357 15.14 -10.29 21.52
CA LEU A 357 14.41 -9.10 21.10
C LEU A 357 13.87 -8.31 22.29
N MET A 358 13.36 -8.97 23.32
CA MET A 358 12.75 -8.30 24.48
C MET A 358 13.81 -7.71 25.42
N ASP A 359 14.80 -8.50 25.80
CA ASP A 359 15.80 -8.14 26.82
C ASP A 359 16.93 -7.28 26.22
N GLU A 360 17.50 -7.71 25.09
CA GLU A 360 18.69 -7.10 24.49
C GLU A 360 18.38 -6.20 23.29
N GLY A 361 17.15 -6.23 22.77
CA GLY A 361 16.73 -5.47 21.59
C GLY A 361 16.64 -3.94 21.78
N HIS A 362 17.26 -3.37 22.81
CA HIS A 362 17.27 -1.93 23.07
C HIS A 362 17.84 -1.13 21.87
N GLU A 363 18.93 -1.60 21.27
CA GLU A 363 19.53 -0.94 20.11
C GLU A 363 18.56 -0.94 18.91
N ILE A 364 17.96 -2.08 18.59
CA ILE A 364 16.97 -2.20 17.50
C ILE A 364 15.77 -1.30 17.77
N ARG A 365 15.24 -1.28 19.00
CA ARG A 365 14.14 -0.39 19.40
C ARG A 365 14.52 1.09 19.27
N THR A 366 15.75 1.45 19.63
CA THR A 366 16.26 2.83 19.50
C THR A 366 16.34 3.23 18.04
N ARG A 367 16.95 2.40 17.19
CA ARG A 367 17.01 2.62 15.74
C ARG A 367 15.63 2.74 15.10
N ALA A 368 14.69 1.86 15.49
CA ALA A 368 13.31 1.92 15.02
C ALA A 368 12.59 3.21 15.44
N LYS A 369 12.82 3.67 16.69
CA LYS A 369 12.28 4.93 17.19
C LYS A 369 12.85 6.14 16.44
N ASP A 370 14.14 6.14 16.18
CA ASP A 370 14.79 7.21 15.42
C ASP A 370 14.28 7.26 13.98
N LEU A 371 14.11 6.08 13.35
CA LEU A 371 13.49 5.99 12.02
C LEU A 371 12.05 6.49 12.03
N ALA A 372 11.26 6.09 13.03
CA ALA A 372 9.88 6.56 13.18
C ALA A 372 9.81 8.09 13.35
N ALA A 373 10.73 8.68 14.11
CA ALA A 373 10.82 10.14 14.26
C ALA A 373 11.13 10.83 12.92
N LYS A 374 12.07 10.29 12.12
CA LYS A 374 12.37 10.83 10.79
C LYS A 374 11.17 10.73 9.84
N VAL A 375 10.45 9.61 9.85
CA VAL A 375 9.23 9.41 9.04
C VAL A 375 8.10 10.34 9.50
N GLN A 376 7.93 10.56 10.81
CA GLN A 376 6.96 11.53 11.34
C GLN A 376 7.31 12.96 10.91
N SER A 377 8.58 13.35 10.95
CA SER A 377 9.02 14.65 10.44
C SER A 377 8.77 14.78 8.93
N ALA A 378 8.99 13.72 8.15
CA ALA A 378 8.72 13.72 6.71
C ALA A 378 7.23 13.87 6.37
N THR A 379 6.32 13.47 7.26
CA THR A 379 4.86 13.56 7.07
C THR A 379 4.22 14.80 7.73
N ALA A 380 5.01 15.58 8.47
CA ALA A 380 4.57 16.85 9.06
C ALA A 380 4.25 17.89 7.97
N GLN A 381 3.67 19.04 8.36
CA GLN A 381 3.16 20.06 7.43
C GLN A 381 4.20 20.56 6.41
N GLU A 382 5.47 20.64 6.82
CA GLU A 382 6.62 21.06 6.01
C GLU A 382 7.53 19.88 5.64
N GLY A 383 7.10 18.66 5.96
CA GLY A 383 7.86 17.45 5.68
C GLY A 383 7.84 17.07 4.21
N VAL A 384 8.93 16.43 3.75
CA VAL A 384 9.12 16.08 2.34
C VAL A 384 7.95 15.27 1.74
N SER A 385 7.37 14.30 2.45
CA SER A 385 6.22 13.52 1.95
C SER A 385 4.97 14.38 1.80
N ARG A 386 4.78 15.37 2.68
CA ARG A 386 3.66 16.31 2.58
C ARG A 386 3.84 17.27 1.41
N LEU A 387 5.07 17.74 1.19
CA LEU A 387 5.43 18.59 0.05
C LEU A 387 5.26 17.86 -1.28
N GLU A 388 5.68 16.59 -1.38
CA GLU A 388 5.47 15.72 -2.54
C GLU A 388 3.97 15.55 -2.85
N CYS A 389 3.16 15.29 -1.82
CA CYS A 389 1.72 15.20 -2.00
C CYS A 389 1.12 16.53 -2.46
N ASN A 390 1.48 17.66 -1.83
CA ASN A 390 1.01 18.98 -2.25
C ASN A 390 1.43 19.29 -3.70
N SER A 391 2.66 18.93 -4.09
CA SER A 391 3.17 19.06 -5.46
C SER A 391 2.33 18.24 -6.44
N PHE A 392 2.00 16.99 -6.10
CA PHE A 392 1.09 16.17 -6.91
C PHE A 392 -0.30 16.80 -7.02
N ILE A 393 -0.89 17.27 -5.92
CA ILE A 393 -2.19 17.94 -5.93
C ILE A 393 -2.15 19.16 -6.85
N ALA A 394 -1.17 20.05 -6.66
CA ALA A 394 -0.99 21.24 -7.50
C ALA A 394 -0.79 20.86 -8.97
N HIS A 395 -0.03 19.79 -9.24
CA HIS A 395 0.15 19.26 -10.57
C HIS A 395 -1.19 18.86 -11.19
N ILE A 396 -1.98 18.02 -10.53
CA ILE A 396 -3.22 17.53 -11.12
C ILE A 396 -4.30 18.61 -11.20
N THR A 397 -4.29 19.63 -10.34
CA THR A 397 -5.27 20.74 -10.37
C THR A 397 -4.87 21.90 -11.28
N ARG A 398 -3.72 21.84 -11.96
CA ARG A 398 -3.24 22.89 -12.88
C ARG A 398 -4.30 23.26 -13.93
N PHE A 399 -4.34 24.52 -14.35
CA PHE A 399 -5.14 24.91 -15.51
C PHE A 399 -4.43 24.44 -16.79
N SER A 400 -5.21 23.96 -17.76
CA SER A 400 -4.71 23.61 -19.09
C SER A 400 -4.04 24.83 -19.71
N GLY A 401 -2.70 24.86 -19.76
CA GLY A 401 -1.90 25.96 -20.31
C GLY A 401 -0.95 26.68 -19.35
N SER A 402 -0.98 26.39 -18.03
CA SER A 402 0.03 26.92 -17.11
C SER A 402 1.26 26.01 -17.07
N ALA A 403 2.22 26.27 -17.95
CA ALA A 403 3.58 25.76 -17.78
C ALA A 403 4.22 26.50 -16.60
N ILE A 404 4.07 25.98 -15.39
CA ILE A 404 4.91 26.36 -14.25
C ILE A 404 5.73 25.12 -13.91
N GLU A 405 6.86 24.97 -14.61
CA GLU A 405 7.95 24.09 -14.22
C GLU A 405 8.64 24.71 -13.02
N LEU A 406 8.17 24.40 -11.81
CA LEU A 406 8.95 24.61 -10.59
C LEU A 406 9.68 23.30 -10.28
N TRP A 407 10.82 23.10 -10.93
CA TRP A 407 11.84 22.18 -10.45
C TRP A 407 12.60 22.89 -9.33
N LEU A 408 12.50 22.36 -8.10
CA LEU A 408 13.51 22.62 -7.09
C LEU A 408 14.73 21.77 -7.47
N ASP A 409 15.62 22.39 -8.22
CA ASP A 409 16.98 21.93 -8.46
C ASP A 409 17.79 22.37 -7.23
N ASP A 410 18.00 21.46 -6.28
CA ASP A 410 18.97 21.68 -5.20
C ASP A 410 20.32 21.13 -5.68
N SER A 411 21.17 22.09 -6.07
CA SER A 411 22.62 21.98 -6.28
C SER A 411 23.37 21.44 -5.07
#